data_AF-A0A923RE71-F1
#
_entry.id   AF-A0A923RE71-F1
#
_cell.length_a   1.000
_cell.length_b   1.000
_cell.length_c   1.000
_cell.angle_alpha   90.00
_cell.angle_beta   90.00
_cell.angle_gamma   90.00
#
_symmetry.space_group_name_H-M   'P 1'
#
loop_
_entity.id
_entity.type
_entity.pdbx_description
1 polymer ?
#
loop_
_entity_poly.entity_id
_entity_poly.type
_entity_poly.pdbx_seq_one_letter_code
_entity_poly.pdbx_strand_id
1 'polypeptide(L)'
;MKLLTTALLLVLAHSSALAADPSTAPFSFAQQTSVVNLEQKQFETVYRTDQVPSTCYRSEVQGTTTECHTEYDRSCQTEYREECHDESYPVCESVPRESCSSEDVCSTESDSVCNSQGCTSIPRRVCHSENQCHTTSDSVCHNESRRECRNEPRESCQNIPREACEQVPNVVQVPYACTKPVQVPIGQQLKMETKATLNISLSNFAEVGPLSDAFTAKLNEGNASFALTAPSTAYLYQIVSQVRNESLVSPTEKQVTYAFVLQATSIQKLNNFLSFKITDPVLFFDRLQFGFSGNLNVPFKGHLKLVQRRRLAADAIVVDNDFKSSAIVNQGNQSVLSFNTFRAGPLKSSLHYVTLSLGLDLSELSKSIVNPDALKLINNQGQPLVSDTSAYPQQ
;
A
#
# COMPACT_ATOMS: atom_id res chain seq x y z
N MET A 1 58.35 4.06 -70.14
CA MET A 1 58.69 5.32 -69.45
C MET A 1 57.65 5.51 -68.34
N LYS A 2 58.01 5.21 -67.09
CA LYS A 2 57.07 5.15 -65.95
C LYS A 2 56.82 6.57 -65.41
N LEU A 3 55.57 7.05 -65.45
CA LEU A 3 55.13 8.23 -64.72
C LEU A 3 54.84 7.85 -63.27
N LEU A 4 55.51 8.55 -62.34
CA LEU A 4 55.30 8.46 -60.90
C LEU A 4 54.10 9.31 -60.49
N THR A 5 53.23 8.69 -59.70
CA THR A 5 52.12 9.26 -58.94
C THR A 5 52.61 9.75 -57.57
N THR A 6 52.41 11.03 -57.26
CA THR A 6 52.53 11.58 -55.91
C THR A 6 51.24 12.33 -55.57
N ALA A 7 50.34 11.64 -54.84
CA ALA A 7 49.19 12.25 -54.21
C ALA A 7 49.53 12.54 -52.74
N LEU A 8 49.63 13.83 -52.43
CA LEU A 8 49.88 14.39 -51.11
C LEU A 8 48.60 14.29 -50.28
N LEU A 9 48.56 13.36 -49.31
CA LEU A 9 47.42 13.14 -48.42
C LEU A 9 47.59 14.02 -47.17
N LEU A 10 46.90 15.16 -47.15
CA LEU A 10 46.85 16.10 -46.02
C LEU A 10 45.78 15.64 -45.03
N VAL A 11 46.20 14.96 -43.95
CA VAL A 11 45.31 14.55 -42.85
C VAL A 11 45.12 15.74 -41.91
N LEU A 12 43.95 16.38 -41.97
CA LEU A 12 43.52 17.40 -41.01
C LEU A 12 43.12 16.72 -39.69
N ALA A 13 44.04 16.70 -38.73
CA ALA A 13 43.74 16.36 -37.34
C ALA A 13 42.84 17.44 -36.72
N HIS A 14 41.53 17.23 -36.78
CA HIS A 14 40.58 17.99 -35.97
C HIS A 14 40.67 17.48 -34.53
N SER A 15 41.53 18.10 -33.73
CA SER A 15 41.51 17.96 -32.29
C SER A 15 40.23 18.64 -31.76
N SER A 16 39.14 17.89 -31.71
CA SER A 16 37.93 18.24 -30.99
C SER A 16 38.24 18.28 -29.50
N ALA A 17 38.59 19.48 -29.02
CA ALA A 17 38.55 19.79 -27.60
C ALA A 17 37.10 19.60 -27.13
N LEU A 18 36.83 18.45 -26.51
CA LEU A 18 35.58 18.19 -25.82
C LEU A 18 35.44 19.29 -24.74
N ALA A 19 34.56 20.26 -24.98
CA ALA A 19 34.24 21.27 -23.99
C ALA A 19 33.79 20.54 -22.72
N ALA A 20 34.54 20.72 -21.62
CA ALA A 20 34.18 20.13 -20.35
C ALA A 20 32.76 20.59 -19.96
N ASP A 21 31.92 19.64 -19.57
CA ASP A 21 30.55 19.92 -19.13
C ASP A 21 30.61 20.85 -17.91
N PRO A 22 30.10 22.10 -17.99
CA PRO A 22 30.19 23.08 -16.90
C PRO A 22 29.39 22.65 -15.65
N SER A 23 28.56 21.62 -15.77
CA SER A 23 27.89 20.99 -14.63
C SER A 23 28.79 20.06 -13.82
N THR A 24 30.03 19.83 -14.28
CA THR A 24 31.02 18.98 -13.61
C THR A 24 32.34 19.71 -13.39
N ALA A 25 32.92 19.59 -12.19
CA ALA A 25 34.24 20.14 -11.90
C ALA A 25 35.03 19.24 -10.94
N PRO A 26 36.32 18.96 -11.23
CA PRO A 26 37.18 18.25 -10.32
C PRO A 26 37.63 19.15 -9.15
N PHE A 27 37.85 18.57 -7.98
CA PHE A 27 38.46 19.25 -6.83
C PHE A 27 39.26 18.27 -5.96
N SER A 28 40.10 18.82 -5.07
CA SER A 28 40.86 18.07 -4.06
C SER A 28 41.04 18.94 -2.82
N PHE A 29 41.37 18.33 -1.68
CA PHE A 29 41.55 19.06 -0.42
C PHE A 29 43.02 19.38 -0.16
N ALA A 30 43.52 20.44 -0.80
CA ALA A 30 44.79 21.05 -0.44
C ALA A 30 44.72 21.88 0.86
N GLN A 31 43.50 22.32 1.23
CA GLN A 31 43.20 23.11 2.42
C GLN A 31 41.94 22.54 3.10
N GLN A 32 41.60 23.08 4.28
CA GLN A 32 40.41 22.67 5.03
C GLN A 32 39.11 22.84 4.24
N THR A 33 39.04 23.87 3.39
CA THR A 33 37.85 24.19 2.59
C THR A 33 38.20 24.25 1.11
N SER A 34 37.32 23.69 0.29
CA SER A 34 37.35 23.79 -1.17
C SER A 34 36.06 24.45 -1.65
N VAL A 35 36.17 25.38 -2.60
CA VAL A 35 35.02 26.05 -3.22
C VAL A 35 34.95 25.61 -4.68
N VAL A 36 33.80 25.07 -5.09
CA VAL A 36 33.57 24.60 -6.46
C VAL A 36 32.36 25.33 -7.03
N ASN A 37 32.54 25.97 -8.18
CA ASN A 37 31.45 26.63 -8.91
C ASN A 37 31.04 25.74 -10.07
N LEU A 38 29.73 25.46 -10.17
CA LEU A 38 29.12 24.66 -11.22
C LEU A 38 28.02 25.47 -11.90
N GLU A 39 27.82 25.25 -13.19
CA GLU A 39 26.77 25.90 -13.95
C GLU A 39 25.97 24.86 -14.74
N GLN A 40 24.65 24.93 -14.67
CA GLN A 40 23.76 24.09 -15.45
C GLN A 40 22.71 24.95 -16.16
N LYS A 41 22.72 24.93 -17.48
CA LYS A 41 21.68 25.56 -18.31
C LYS A 41 20.65 24.52 -18.71
N GLN A 42 19.37 24.81 -18.46
CA GLN A 42 18.23 24.03 -18.92
C GLN A 42 17.55 24.77 -20.06
N PHE A 43 17.40 24.08 -21.19
CA PHE A 43 16.75 24.62 -22.38
C PHE A 43 15.38 23.96 -22.57
N GLU A 44 14.42 24.73 -23.05
CA GLU A 44 13.11 24.26 -23.46
C GLU A 44 12.98 24.40 -24.97
N THR A 45 12.48 23.35 -25.63
CA THR A 45 12.20 23.42 -27.06
C THR A 45 10.95 24.26 -27.27
N VAL A 46 11.07 25.32 -28.06
CA VAL A 46 9.97 26.19 -28.43
C VAL A 46 9.30 25.60 -29.66
N TYR A 47 7.99 25.41 -29.57
CA TYR A 47 7.17 24.90 -30.66
C TYR A 47 6.31 26.00 -31.26
N ARG A 48 6.14 25.97 -32.58
CA ARG A 48 5.13 26.74 -33.29
C ARG A 48 4.08 25.80 -33.84
N THR A 49 2.83 26.21 -33.79
CA THR A 49 1.73 25.46 -34.40
C THR A 49 1.59 25.84 -35.86
N ASP A 50 1.91 24.90 -36.74
CA ASP A 50 1.75 25.06 -38.19
C ASP A 50 0.53 24.27 -38.66
N GLN A 51 -0.24 24.84 -39.60
CA GLN A 51 -1.37 24.17 -40.24
C GLN A 51 -0.85 23.35 -41.40
N VAL A 52 -0.88 22.02 -41.29
CA VAL A 52 -0.45 21.13 -42.37
C VAL A 52 -1.67 20.52 -43.07
N PRO A 53 -1.64 20.37 -44.40
CA PRO A 53 -2.66 19.64 -45.13
C PRO A 53 -2.84 18.23 -44.56
N SER A 54 -4.09 17.80 -44.40
CA SER A 54 -4.49 16.48 -43.94
C SER A 54 -5.78 16.06 -44.64
N THR A 55 -6.09 14.77 -44.57
CA THR A 55 -7.39 14.25 -45.01
C THR A 55 -8.27 14.04 -43.79
N CYS A 56 -9.46 14.65 -43.80
CA CYS A 56 -10.50 14.46 -42.78
C CYS A 56 -11.66 13.66 -43.38
N TYR A 57 -12.52 13.11 -42.53
CA TYR A 57 -13.68 12.32 -42.94
C TYR A 57 -14.95 12.96 -42.40
N ARG A 58 -15.98 13.05 -43.24
CA ARG A 58 -17.33 13.43 -42.81
C ARG A 58 -18.31 12.34 -43.20
N SER A 59 -19.34 12.20 -42.38
CA SER A 59 -20.44 11.29 -42.62
C SER A 59 -21.42 11.92 -43.60
N GLU A 60 -21.67 11.26 -44.73
CA GLU A 60 -22.70 11.63 -45.69
C GLU A 60 -23.70 10.49 -45.84
N VAL A 61 -24.98 10.82 -45.96
CA VAL A 61 -26.04 9.84 -46.22
C VAL A 61 -26.11 9.59 -47.72
N GLN A 62 -25.80 8.37 -48.16
CA GLN A 62 -25.93 7.92 -49.54
C GLN A 62 -27.12 6.96 -49.67
N GLY A 63 -28.32 7.55 -49.65
CA GLY A 63 -29.58 6.82 -49.77
C GLY A 63 -30.01 6.14 -48.46
N THR A 64 -31.05 5.31 -48.57
CA THR A 64 -31.59 4.51 -47.47
C THR A 64 -31.63 3.05 -47.86
N THR A 65 -31.34 2.17 -46.91
CA THR A 65 -31.54 0.73 -47.03
C THR A 65 -32.75 0.35 -46.20
N THR A 66 -33.62 -0.49 -46.76
CA THR A 66 -34.74 -1.04 -46.01
C THR A 66 -34.23 -2.22 -45.19
N GLU A 67 -34.28 -2.10 -43.88
CA GLU A 67 -33.96 -3.19 -42.95
C GLU A 67 -35.27 -3.68 -42.34
N CYS A 68 -35.51 -4.99 -42.40
CA CYS A 68 -36.72 -5.62 -41.86
C CYS A 68 -36.33 -6.52 -40.69
N HIS A 69 -37.05 -6.39 -39.58
CA HIS A 69 -36.93 -7.24 -38.40
C HIS A 69 -38.30 -7.82 -38.01
N THR A 70 -38.28 -8.98 -37.34
CA THR A 70 -39.50 -9.58 -36.83
C THR A 70 -39.81 -9.02 -35.45
N GLU A 71 -40.95 -8.35 -35.32
CA GLU A 71 -41.52 -7.95 -34.03
C GLU A 71 -42.62 -8.93 -33.63
N TYR A 72 -42.92 -9.03 -32.33
CA TYR A 72 -43.99 -9.89 -31.84
C TYR A 72 -45.06 -9.04 -31.16
N ASP A 73 -46.26 -9.06 -31.71
CA ASP A 73 -47.44 -8.47 -31.06
C ASP A 73 -48.10 -9.50 -30.16
N ARG A 74 -48.37 -9.13 -28.90
CA ARG A 74 -49.06 -10.00 -27.96
C ARG A 74 -50.56 -9.81 -28.11
N SER A 75 -51.24 -10.83 -28.64
CA SER A 75 -52.70 -10.89 -28.73
C SER A 75 -53.25 -11.82 -27.64
N CYS A 76 -54.17 -11.33 -26.82
CA CYS A 76 -54.77 -12.09 -25.72
C CYS A 76 -56.26 -12.27 -25.94
N GLN A 77 -56.77 -13.47 -25.66
CA GLN A 77 -58.20 -13.79 -25.63
C GLN A 77 -58.57 -14.25 -24.23
N THR A 78 -59.67 -13.71 -23.70
CA THR A 78 -60.22 -14.10 -22.40
C THR A 78 -61.35 -15.11 -22.61
N GLU A 79 -61.22 -16.28 -22.02
CA GLU A 79 -62.25 -17.33 -22.02
C GLU A 79 -62.72 -17.58 -20.58
N TYR A 80 -64.03 -17.63 -20.36
CA TYR A 80 -64.59 -17.91 -19.04
C TYR A 80 -64.78 -19.41 -18.86
N ARG A 81 -64.18 -19.97 -17.82
CA ARG A 81 -64.32 -21.38 -17.47
C ARG A 81 -65.00 -21.52 -16.12
N GLU A 82 -65.97 -22.41 -16.02
CA GLU A 82 -66.63 -22.73 -14.75
C GLU A 82 -65.72 -23.65 -13.93
N GLU A 83 -65.31 -23.16 -12.76
CA GLU A 83 -64.53 -23.92 -11.78
C GLU A 83 -65.38 -24.15 -10.53
N CYS A 84 -65.47 -25.41 -10.09
CA CYS A 84 -66.28 -25.83 -8.96
C CYS A 84 -65.39 -26.35 -7.83
N HIS A 85 -65.66 -25.90 -6.61
CA HIS A 85 -65.00 -26.36 -5.40
C HIS A 85 -66.05 -26.79 -4.36
N ASP A 86 -65.71 -27.79 -3.55
CA ASP A 86 -66.57 -28.32 -2.50
C ASP A 86 -66.19 -27.65 -1.17
N GLU A 87 -67.07 -26.78 -0.64
CA GLU A 87 -66.89 -26.11 0.66
C GLU A 87 -67.72 -26.81 1.74
N SER A 88 -67.18 -26.94 2.96
CA SER A 88 -67.87 -27.60 4.07
C SER A 88 -68.25 -26.60 5.18
N TYR A 89 -69.49 -26.70 5.67
CA TYR A 89 -70.02 -25.86 6.75
C TYR A 89 -70.66 -26.72 7.87
N PRO A 90 -70.54 -26.31 9.15
CA PRO A 90 -71.15 -27.01 10.28
C PRO A 90 -72.65 -26.68 10.42
N VAL A 91 -73.46 -27.71 10.62
CA VAL A 91 -74.89 -27.64 10.96
C VAL A 91 -75.08 -28.22 12.37
N CYS A 92 -75.81 -27.54 13.25
CA CYS A 92 -76.01 -27.95 14.64
C CYS A 92 -77.49 -28.10 14.98
N GLU A 93 -77.84 -29.15 15.72
CA GLU A 93 -79.18 -29.42 16.22
C GLU A 93 -79.18 -29.56 17.75
N SER A 94 -80.25 -29.08 18.42
CA SER A 94 -80.39 -29.14 19.88
C SER A 94 -81.18 -30.35 20.32
N VAL A 95 -80.62 -31.18 21.20
CA VAL A 95 -81.23 -32.44 21.67
C VAL A 95 -81.44 -32.37 23.20
N PRO A 96 -82.66 -32.64 23.72
CA PRO A 96 -82.93 -32.59 25.16
C PRO A 96 -82.42 -33.84 25.90
N ARG A 97 -81.92 -33.64 27.13
CA ARG A 97 -81.35 -34.66 28.01
C ARG A 97 -81.79 -34.40 29.47
N GLU A 98 -82.19 -35.45 30.19
CA GLU A 98 -82.56 -35.33 31.62
C GLU A 98 -81.35 -35.55 32.54
N SER A 99 -81.28 -34.73 33.59
CA SER A 99 -80.28 -34.79 34.65
C SER A 99 -80.96 -34.83 36.02
N CYS A 100 -80.59 -35.77 36.87
CA CYS A 100 -81.20 -35.99 38.18
C CYS A 100 -80.14 -35.95 39.29
N SER A 101 -80.47 -35.33 40.44
CA SER A 101 -79.66 -35.42 41.66
C SER A 101 -80.48 -35.81 42.88
N SER A 102 -79.86 -36.55 43.79
CA SER A 102 -80.44 -37.03 45.05
C SER A 102 -79.90 -36.24 46.25
N GLU A 103 -80.77 -35.67 47.09
CA GLU A 103 -80.40 -35.01 48.35
C GLU A 103 -81.08 -35.69 49.56
N ASP A 104 -80.31 -35.88 50.64
CA ASP A 104 -80.78 -36.49 51.88
C ASP A 104 -81.27 -35.45 52.88
N VAL A 105 -82.55 -35.54 53.28
CA VAL A 105 -83.18 -34.64 54.25
C VAL A 105 -83.24 -35.33 55.61
N CYS A 106 -82.68 -34.70 56.64
CA CYS A 106 -82.57 -35.24 58.00
C CYS A 106 -83.35 -34.44 59.04
N SER A 107 -84.05 -35.12 59.95
CA SER A 107 -84.71 -34.53 61.13
C SER A 107 -84.18 -35.15 62.43
N THR A 108 -84.41 -34.49 63.58
CA THR A 108 -83.89 -34.93 64.89
C THR A 108 -85.04 -35.22 65.84
N GLU A 109 -85.12 -36.44 66.35
CA GLU A 109 -86.08 -36.90 67.36
C GLU A 109 -85.35 -37.16 68.69
N SER A 110 -86.05 -37.25 69.82
CA SER A 110 -85.38 -37.39 71.14
C SER A 110 -85.93 -38.55 71.95
N ASP A 111 -85.03 -39.43 72.39
CA ASP A 111 -85.33 -40.62 73.19
C ASP A 111 -84.88 -40.40 74.65
N SER A 112 -85.72 -40.73 75.63
CA SER A 112 -85.40 -40.55 77.05
C SER A 112 -84.80 -41.82 77.67
N VAL A 113 -83.62 -41.72 78.29
CA VAL A 113 -82.96 -42.82 79.00
C VAL A 113 -82.93 -42.51 80.50
N CYS A 114 -83.35 -43.46 81.34
CA CYS A 114 -83.54 -43.27 82.79
C CYS A 114 -82.58 -44.12 83.63
N ASN A 115 -82.04 -43.56 84.71
CA ASN A 115 -81.39 -44.32 85.79
C ASN A 115 -82.05 -44.02 87.16
N SER A 116 -81.62 -44.73 88.20
CA SER A 116 -82.19 -44.62 89.55
C SER A 116 -82.00 -43.26 90.24
N GLN A 117 -81.35 -42.29 89.59
CA GLN A 117 -81.22 -40.89 90.04
C GLN A 117 -81.90 -39.87 89.10
N GLY A 118 -82.55 -40.33 88.02
CA GLY A 118 -83.34 -39.49 87.10
C GLY A 118 -83.15 -39.83 85.62
N CYS A 119 -84.01 -39.26 84.77
CA CYS A 119 -83.99 -39.47 83.32
C CYS A 119 -83.35 -38.30 82.57
N THR A 120 -82.58 -38.61 81.52
CA THR A 120 -81.99 -37.62 80.62
C THR A 120 -82.42 -37.92 79.18
N SER A 121 -82.92 -36.90 78.47
CA SER A 121 -83.34 -37.03 77.06
C SER A 121 -82.15 -36.81 76.13
N ILE A 122 -81.93 -37.74 75.20
CA ILE A 122 -80.82 -37.69 74.25
C ILE A 122 -81.39 -37.61 72.82
N PRO A 123 -81.03 -36.60 72.02
CA PRO A 123 -81.50 -36.47 70.64
C PRO A 123 -80.78 -37.43 69.67
N ARG A 124 -81.55 -38.06 68.77
CA ARG A 124 -81.11 -38.92 67.65
C ARG A 124 -81.59 -38.33 66.32
N ARG A 125 -80.72 -38.34 65.29
CA ARG A 125 -81.02 -37.82 63.95
C ARG A 125 -81.39 -38.97 62.99
N VAL A 126 -82.46 -38.81 62.20
CA VAL A 126 -82.95 -39.78 61.19
C VAL A 126 -83.05 -39.06 59.83
N CYS A 127 -82.62 -39.71 58.74
CA CYS A 127 -82.52 -39.11 57.40
C CYS A 127 -83.17 -39.99 56.32
N HIS A 128 -83.75 -39.38 55.28
CA HIS A 128 -84.28 -40.05 54.08
C HIS A 128 -83.89 -39.29 52.79
N SER A 129 -83.69 -40.01 51.68
CA SER A 129 -83.25 -39.45 50.39
C SER A 129 -84.43 -39.05 49.49
N GLU A 130 -84.43 -37.84 48.93
CA GLU A 130 -85.34 -37.43 47.84
C GLU A 130 -84.55 -37.11 46.55
N ASN A 131 -85.10 -37.49 45.39
CA ASN A 131 -84.46 -37.26 44.08
C ASN A 131 -85.24 -36.20 43.27
N GLN A 132 -84.55 -35.18 42.75
CA GLN A 132 -85.11 -34.18 41.84
C GLN A 132 -84.42 -34.23 40.47
N CYS A 133 -85.22 -34.23 39.40
CA CYS A 133 -84.76 -34.30 38.00
C CYS A 133 -85.18 -33.05 37.21
N HIS A 134 -84.33 -32.57 36.31
CA HIS A 134 -84.64 -31.50 35.35
C HIS A 134 -84.06 -31.78 33.95
N THR A 135 -84.71 -31.28 32.91
CA THR A 135 -84.31 -31.49 31.51
C THR A 135 -83.47 -30.31 31.00
N THR A 136 -82.29 -30.57 30.43
CA THR A 136 -81.38 -29.59 29.80
C THR A 136 -81.19 -29.92 28.31
N SER A 137 -80.91 -28.93 27.45
CA SER A 137 -80.68 -29.16 26.01
C SER A 137 -79.21 -28.96 25.62
N ASP A 138 -78.62 -29.96 24.97
CA ASP A 138 -77.25 -29.90 24.42
C ASP A 138 -77.28 -29.71 22.90
N SER A 139 -76.33 -28.97 22.29
CA SER A 139 -76.24 -28.86 20.82
C SER A 139 -75.18 -29.78 20.23
N VAL A 140 -75.57 -30.61 19.27
CA VAL A 140 -74.68 -31.52 18.53
C VAL A 140 -74.51 -31.00 17.11
N CYS A 141 -73.28 -30.90 16.62
CA CYS A 141 -72.97 -30.37 15.28
C CYS A 141 -72.33 -31.43 14.37
N HIS A 142 -72.69 -31.43 13.08
CA HIS A 142 -72.05 -32.21 12.02
C HIS A 142 -71.74 -31.32 10.81
N ASN A 143 -70.71 -31.67 10.02
CA ASN A 143 -70.31 -30.91 8.84
C ASN A 143 -70.99 -31.44 7.58
N GLU A 144 -71.58 -30.55 6.79
CA GLU A 144 -72.13 -30.84 5.46
C GLU A 144 -71.24 -30.18 4.39
N SER A 145 -71.17 -30.76 3.18
CA SER A 145 -70.41 -30.21 2.05
C SER A 145 -71.34 -29.74 0.94
N ARG A 146 -71.14 -28.53 0.43
CA ARG A 146 -71.86 -27.97 -0.72
C ARG A 146 -70.87 -27.57 -1.81
N ARG A 147 -71.18 -27.97 -3.04
CA ARG A 147 -70.43 -27.57 -4.23
C ARG A 147 -70.79 -26.15 -4.65
N GLU A 148 -69.80 -25.27 -4.71
CA GLU A 148 -69.95 -23.91 -5.26
C GLU A 148 -69.14 -23.81 -6.55
N CYS A 149 -69.80 -23.37 -7.63
CA CYS A 149 -69.18 -23.15 -8.93
C CYS A 149 -69.11 -21.65 -9.22
N ARG A 150 -67.97 -21.17 -9.71
CA ARG A 150 -67.76 -19.79 -10.13
C ARG A 150 -67.15 -19.76 -11.54
N ASN A 151 -67.60 -18.82 -12.36
CA ASN A 151 -67.01 -18.58 -13.67
C ASN A 151 -65.77 -17.72 -13.52
N GLU A 152 -64.60 -18.29 -13.77
CA GLU A 152 -63.33 -17.57 -13.68
C GLU A 152 -62.81 -17.22 -15.10
N PRO A 153 -62.43 -15.95 -15.34
CA PRO A 153 -61.82 -15.56 -16.61
C PRO A 153 -60.38 -16.08 -16.68
N ARG A 154 -60.06 -16.86 -17.70
CA ARG A 154 -58.69 -17.28 -18.04
C ARG A 154 -58.25 -16.56 -19.31
N GLU A 155 -57.10 -15.89 -19.26
CA GLU A 155 -56.50 -15.23 -20.42
C GLU A 155 -55.48 -16.15 -21.10
N SER A 156 -55.64 -16.34 -22.41
CA SER A 156 -54.68 -17.03 -23.28
C SER A 156 -54.06 -16.02 -24.23
N CYS A 157 -52.76 -15.78 -24.08
CA CYS A 157 -52.01 -14.85 -24.93
C CYS A 157 -51.10 -15.60 -25.89
N GLN A 158 -51.05 -15.16 -27.14
CA GLN A 158 -50.14 -15.64 -28.16
C GLN A 158 -49.32 -14.48 -28.73
N ASN A 159 -48.04 -14.74 -29.00
CA ASN A 159 -47.14 -13.80 -29.66
C ASN A 159 -47.21 -14.04 -31.16
N ILE A 160 -47.77 -13.07 -31.90
CA ILE A 160 -47.92 -13.15 -33.35
C ILE A 160 -46.73 -12.41 -33.97
N PRO A 161 -45.84 -13.09 -34.73
CA PRO A 161 -44.76 -12.41 -35.43
C PRO A 161 -45.33 -11.52 -36.52
N ARG A 162 -44.89 -10.26 -36.55
CA ARG A 162 -45.09 -9.31 -37.66
C ARG A 162 -43.74 -8.86 -38.19
N GLU A 163 -43.65 -8.63 -39.49
CA GLU A 163 -42.46 -8.05 -40.10
C GLU A 163 -42.56 -6.52 -40.04
N ALA A 164 -41.62 -5.88 -39.35
CA ALA A 164 -41.49 -4.44 -39.28
C ALA A 164 -40.26 -4.04 -40.12
N CYS A 165 -40.47 -3.19 -41.11
CA CYS A 165 -39.40 -2.69 -41.98
C CYS A 165 -39.19 -1.20 -41.75
N GLU A 166 -37.94 -0.79 -41.54
CA GLU A 166 -37.55 0.59 -41.35
C GLU A 166 -36.56 1.03 -42.43
N GLN A 167 -36.66 2.30 -42.85
CA GLN A 167 -35.69 2.91 -43.77
C GLN A 167 -34.50 3.42 -42.96
N VAL A 168 -33.38 2.72 -43.03
CA VAL A 168 -32.15 3.09 -42.34
C VAL A 168 -31.27 3.90 -43.30
N PRO A 169 -30.81 5.11 -42.93
CA PRO A 169 -29.92 5.88 -43.79
C PRO A 169 -28.56 5.19 -43.92
N ASN A 170 -28.08 5.02 -45.15
CA ASN A 170 -26.75 4.47 -45.42
C ASN A 170 -25.71 5.59 -45.25
N VAL A 171 -24.99 5.56 -44.12
CA VAL A 171 -23.99 6.58 -43.78
C VAL A 171 -22.60 6.13 -44.26
N VAL A 172 -22.05 6.84 -45.25
CA VAL A 172 -20.69 6.61 -45.74
C VAL A 172 -19.74 7.70 -45.25
N GLN A 173 -18.47 7.33 -45.04
CA GLN A 173 -17.42 8.29 -44.70
C GLN A 173 -16.75 8.81 -45.97
N VAL A 174 -16.90 10.10 -46.26
CA VAL A 174 -16.31 10.74 -47.43
C VAL A 174 -15.06 11.52 -47.01
N PRO A 175 -13.89 11.25 -47.62
CA PRO A 175 -12.69 12.02 -47.35
C PRO A 175 -12.79 13.42 -47.96
N TYR A 176 -12.32 14.43 -47.22
CA TYR A 176 -12.18 15.80 -47.72
C TYR A 176 -10.86 16.42 -47.26
N ALA A 177 -10.36 17.39 -48.03
CA ALA A 177 -9.15 18.10 -47.68
C ALA A 177 -9.40 19.02 -46.47
N CYS A 178 -8.55 18.90 -45.46
CA CYS A 178 -8.58 19.74 -44.27
C CYS A 178 -7.16 20.13 -43.89
N THR A 179 -7.02 21.00 -42.89
CA THR A 179 -5.73 21.26 -42.24
C THR A 179 -5.79 20.77 -40.81
N LYS A 180 -4.68 20.22 -40.31
CA LYS A 180 -4.52 19.90 -38.89
C LYS A 180 -3.38 20.71 -38.30
N PRO A 181 -3.50 21.18 -37.04
CA PRO A 181 -2.39 21.81 -36.34
C PRO A 181 -1.33 20.76 -36.01
N VAL A 182 -0.07 21.04 -36.33
CA VAL A 182 1.10 20.25 -35.92
C VAL A 182 2.09 21.15 -35.20
N GLN A 183 2.65 20.68 -34.09
CA GLN A 183 3.71 21.38 -33.38
C GLN A 183 5.06 21.12 -34.05
N VAL A 184 5.70 22.18 -34.53
CA VAL A 184 7.02 22.13 -35.18
C VAL A 184 8.04 22.81 -34.25
N PRO A 185 9.18 22.17 -33.92
CA PRO A 185 10.21 22.80 -33.11
C PRO A 185 10.87 23.92 -33.92
N ILE A 186 10.83 25.14 -33.39
CA ILE A 186 11.41 26.34 -34.05
C ILE A 186 12.74 26.77 -33.41
N GLY A 187 13.08 26.22 -32.24
CA GLY A 187 14.33 26.52 -31.56
C GLY A 187 14.33 26.06 -30.12
N GLN A 188 15.35 26.48 -29.39
CA GLN A 188 15.48 26.26 -27.96
C GLN A 188 15.57 27.62 -27.25
N GLN A 189 14.86 27.77 -26.14
CA GLN A 189 14.97 28.94 -25.27
C GLN A 189 15.56 28.52 -23.92
N LEU A 190 16.37 29.39 -23.31
CA LEU A 190 16.87 29.15 -21.96
C LEU A 190 15.68 29.20 -21.00
N LYS A 191 15.36 28.06 -20.37
CA LYS A 191 14.31 27.96 -19.36
C LYS A 191 14.82 28.38 -17.99
N MET A 192 16.01 27.91 -17.63
CA MET A 192 16.62 28.17 -16.33
C MET A 192 18.14 27.98 -16.41
N GLU A 193 18.88 28.93 -15.87
CA GLU A 193 20.32 28.82 -15.62
C GLU A 193 20.53 28.69 -14.12
N THR A 194 21.11 27.57 -13.69
CA THR A 194 21.44 27.34 -12.29
C THR A 194 22.94 27.50 -12.07
N LYS A 195 23.31 28.51 -11.29
CA LYS A 195 24.69 28.71 -10.81
C LYS A 195 24.81 28.18 -9.40
N ALA A 196 25.59 27.12 -9.22
CA ALA A 196 25.80 26.50 -7.92
C ALA A 196 27.20 26.80 -7.38
N THR A 197 27.27 27.27 -6.14
CA THR A 197 28.53 27.42 -5.40
C THR A 197 28.55 26.41 -4.26
N LEU A 198 29.49 25.47 -4.31
CA LEU A 198 29.67 24.41 -3.32
C LEU A 198 30.82 24.78 -2.41
N ASN A 199 30.52 25.04 -1.14
CA ASN A 199 31.50 25.19 -0.07
C ASN A 199 31.65 23.86 0.64
N ILE A 200 32.79 23.18 0.44
CA ILE A 200 33.03 21.83 0.95
C ILE A 200 34.15 21.92 1.98
N SER A 201 33.89 21.59 3.24
CA SER A 201 34.88 21.66 4.32
C SER A 201 35.14 20.29 4.95
N LEU A 202 36.37 20.06 5.40
CA LEU A 202 36.75 18.90 6.18
C LEU A 202 36.71 19.23 7.67
N SER A 203 35.82 18.56 8.39
CA SER A 203 35.62 18.72 9.84
C SER A 203 36.86 18.38 10.66
N ASN A 204 37.60 17.35 10.26
CA ASN A 204 38.79 16.85 10.96
C ASN A 204 40.09 17.10 10.18
N PHE A 205 40.18 18.20 9.44
CA PHE A 205 41.36 18.55 8.65
C PHE A 205 42.65 18.61 9.47
N ALA A 206 42.58 19.09 10.72
CA ALA A 206 43.75 19.15 11.60
C ALA A 206 44.38 17.77 11.90
N GLU A 207 43.57 16.70 11.90
CA GLU A 207 44.05 15.33 12.15
C GLU A 207 44.50 14.62 10.88
N VAL A 208 43.85 14.94 9.76
CA VAL A 208 43.98 14.21 8.49
C VAL A 208 45.01 14.87 7.56
N GLY A 209 45.13 16.20 7.66
CA GLY A 209 45.98 16.99 6.78
C GLY A 209 45.45 17.10 5.35
N PRO A 210 46.29 17.56 4.39
CA PRO A 210 45.91 17.64 3.00
C PRO A 210 45.70 16.25 2.41
N LEU A 211 44.68 16.12 1.54
CA LEU A 211 44.29 14.86 0.94
C LEU A 211 44.64 14.86 -0.56
N SER A 212 45.25 13.76 -1.02
CA SER A 212 45.59 13.56 -2.43
C SER A 212 44.44 13.00 -3.26
N ASP A 213 43.34 12.62 -2.63
CA ASP A 213 42.19 12.04 -3.32
C ASP A 213 41.51 13.08 -4.21
N ALA A 214 41.26 12.70 -5.46
CA ALA A 214 40.56 13.54 -6.42
C ALA A 214 39.05 13.28 -6.33
N PHE A 215 38.29 14.36 -6.27
CA PHE A 215 36.83 14.36 -6.28
C PHE A 215 36.32 15.00 -7.57
N THR A 216 35.11 14.62 -7.96
CA THR A 216 34.35 15.28 -9.03
C THR A 216 33.03 15.73 -8.45
N ALA A 217 32.77 17.03 -8.47
CA ALA A 217 31.47 17.59 -8.16
C ALA A 217 30.61 17.63 -9.42
N LYS A 218 29.31 17.37 -9.28
CA LYS A 218 28.32 17.37 -10.35
C LYS A 218 27.03 18.04 -9.91
N LEU A 219 26.49 18.89 -10.77
CA LEU A 219 25.18 19.53 -10.62
C LEU A 219 24.18 18.88 -11.57
N ASN A 220 23.14 18.24 -11.03
CA ASN A 220 22.05 17.66 -11.81
C ASN A 220 20.71 18.23 -11.34
N GLU A 221 20.05 18.99 -12.21
CA GLU A 221 18.73 19.57 -11.98
C GLU A 221 18.70 20.43 -10.71
N GLY A 222 19.78 21.18 -10.49
CA GLY A 222 19.93 22.02 -9.31
C GLY A 222 20.25 21.27 -8.01
N ASN A 223 20.51 19.95 -8.07
CA ASN A 223 21.04 19.15 -6.96
C ASN A 223 22.54 18.93 -7.14
N ALA A 224 23.33 19.40 -6.17
CA ALA A 224 24.77 19.17 -6.14
C ALA A 224 25.09 17.82 -5.50
N SER A 225 26.01 17.09 -6.12
CA SER A 225 26.60 15.86 -5.62
C SER A 225 28.10 15.87 -5.88
N PHE A 226 28.86 15.07 -5.15
CA PHE A 226 30.25 14.82 -5.50
C PHE A 226 30.59 13.37 -5.22
N ALA A 227 31.55 12.86 -5.98
CA ALA A 227 32.05 11.51 -5.86
C ALA A 227 33.57 11.51 -5.96
N LEU A 228 34.20 10.49 -5.37
CA LEU A 228 35.61 10.22 -5.61
C LEU A 228 35.81 9.80 -7.08
N THR A 229 36.83 10.35 -7.72
CA THR A 229 37.20 9.98 -9.10
C THR A 229 37.78 8.56 -9.16
N ALA A 230 38.40 8.10 -8.06
CA ALA A 230 38.86 6.74 -7.85
C ALA A 230 38.68 6.35 -6.37
N PRO A 231 38.43 5.08 -6.04
CA PRO A 231 38.27 4.64 -4.64
C PRO A 231 39.54 4.97 -3.84
N SER A 232 39.36 5.68 -2.71
CA SER A 232 40.47 5.98 -1.81
C SER A 232 40.92 4.71 -1.09
N THR A 233 42.23 4.51 -1.02
CA THR A 233 42.83 3.44 -0.22
C THR A 233 43.25 3.91 1.18
N ALA A 234 43.25 5.23 1.40
CA ALA A 234 43.74 5.83 2.63
C ALA A 234 42.61 6.27 3.58
N TYR A 235 41.48 6.74 3.03
CA TYR A 235 40.42 7.37 3.81
C TYR A 235 39.01 6.90 3.41
N LEU A 236 38.12 6.88 4.40
CA LEU A 236 36.68 6.77 4.23
C LEU A 236 36.05 8.14 4.43
N TYR A 237 35.20 8.56 3.51
CA TYR A 237 34.58 9.87 3.51
C TYR A 237 33.11 9.79 3.86
N GLN A 238 32.70 10.56 4.86
CA GLN A 238 31.31 10.69 5.27
C GLN A 238 30.85 12.13 5.14
N ILE A 239 29.64 12.35 4.62
CA ILE A 239 28.97 13.64 4.69
C ILE A 239 28.32 13.75 6.06
N VAL A 240 28.82 14.68 6.89
CA VAL A 240 28.33 14.92 8.25
C VAL A 240 27.15 15.88 8.24
N SER A 241 27.23 16.93 7.43
CA SER A 241 26.14 17.87 7.26
C SER A 241 26.10 18.43 5.84
N GLN A 242 24.89 18.78 5.43
CA GLN A 242 24.61 19.41 4.15
C GLN A 242 23.57 20.51 4.38
N VAL A 243 23.91 21.73 3.99
CA VAL A 243 22.99 22.87 3.98
C VAL A 243 22.85 23.37 2.55
N ARG A 244 21.61 23.66 2.15
CA ARG A 244 21.26 24.16 0.82
C ARG A 244 20.51 25.47 0.98
N ASN A 245 21.06 26.53 0.42
CA ASN A 245 20.42 27.84 0.35
C ASN A 245 20.17 28.16 -1.13
N GLU A 246 18.98 28.64 -1.44
CA GLU A 246 18.55 28.91 -2.80
C GLU A 246 17.99 30.32 -2.89
N SER A 247 18.37 31.04 -3.95
CA SER A 247 17.85 32.37 -4.25
C SER A 247 17.62 32.52 -5.74
N LEU A 248 16.46 33.03 -6.12
CA LEU A 248 16.15 33.37 -7.51
C LEU A 248 16.72 34.77 -7.80
N VAL A 249 17.64 34.87 -8.76
CA VAL A 249 18.29 36.14 -9.14
C VAL A 249 17.51 36.84 -10.26
N SER A 250 16.96 36.06 -11.19
CA SER A 250 16.07 36.54 -12.26
C SER A 250 15.05 35.44 -12.64
N PRO A 251 14.04 35.73 -13.48
CA PRO A 251 13.07 34.71 -13.91
C PRO A 251 13.69 33.47 -14.57
N THR A 252 14.88 33.61 -15.15
CA THR A 252 15.61 32.54 -15.83
C THR A 252 16.93 32.18 -15.15
N GLU A 253 17.25 32.76 -13.98
CA GLU A 253 18.52 32.53 -13.28
C GLU A 253 18.30 32.25 -11.80
N LYS A 254 18.84 31.12 -11.36
CA LYS A 254 18.77 30.62 -10.00
C LYS A 254 20.17 30.42 -9.45
N GLN A 255 20.44 30.97 -8.27
CA GLN A 255 21.68 30.77 -7.55
C GLN A 255 21.44 29.80 -6.39
N VAL A 256 22.30 28.78 -6.28
CA VAL A 256 22.22 27.77 -5.23
C VAL A 256 23.56 27.67 -4.52
N THR A 257 23.55 27.89 -3.22
CA THR A 257 24.75 27.72 -2.39
C THR A 257 24.61 26.46 -1.56
N TYR A 258 25.58 25.56 -1.71
CA TYR A 258 25.70 24.36 -0.90
C TYR A 258 26.82 24.53 0.12
N ALA A 259 26.58 24.10 1.35
CA ALA A 259 27.63 23.90 2.34
C ALA A 259 27.65 22.42 2.73
N PHE A 260 28.75 21.73 2.44
CA PHE A 260 28.98 20.34 2.78
C PHE A 260 30.09 20.25 3.82
N VAL A 261 29.84 19.50 4.91
CA VAL A 261 30.87 19.15 5.87
C VAL A 261 31.19 17.67 5.73
N LEU A 262 32.44 17.38 5.38
CA LEU A 262 32.98 16.04 5.25
C LEU A 262 33.78 15.64 6.48
N GLN A 263 33.79 14.35 6.77
CA GLN A 263 34.69 13.73 7.73
C GLN A 263 35.46 12.62 7.02
N ALA A 264 36.79 12.66 7.14
CA ALA A 264 37.68 11.67 6.56
C ALA A 264 38.23 10.76 7.66
N THR A 265 37.91 9.47 7.62
CA THR A 265 38.38 8.48 8.59
C THR A 265 39.50 7.65 7.98
N SER A 266 40.68 7.68 8.58
CA SER A 266 41.83 6.90 8.09
C SER A 266 41.53 5.40 8.16
N ILE A 267 41.65 4.72 7.02
CA ILE A 267 41.50 3.25 6.92
C ILE A 267 42.58 2.56 7.75
N GLN A 268 43.79 3.14 7.85
CA GLN A 268 44.85 2.60 8.70
C GLN A 268 44.50 2.69 10.19
N LYS A 269 43.99 3.84 10.67
CA LYS A 269 43.52 3.98 12.06
C LYS A 269 42.39 2.99 12.35
N LEU A 270 41.47 2.81 11.40
CA LEU A 270 40.37 1.86 11.52
C LEU A 270 40.86 0.41 11.57
N ASN A 271 41.82 0.03 10.73
CA ASN A 271 42.46 -1.30 10.75
C ASN A 271 43.20 -1.54 12.08
N ASN A 272 43.89 -0.53 12.61
CA ASN A 272 44.57 -0.61 13.90
C ASN A 272 43.56 -0.81 15.05
N PHE A 273 42.40 -0.15 14.98
CA PHE A 273 41.33 -0.30 15.95
C PHE A 273 40.68 -1.69 15.89
N LEU A 274 40.38 -2.17 14.68
CA LEU A 274 39.63 -3.41 14.49
C LEU A 274 40.48 -4.68 14.64
N SER A 275 41.80 -4.59 14.79
CA SER A 275 42.72 -5.74 14.90
C SER A 275 42.73 -6.68 13.68
N PHE A 276 41.97 -6.39 12.62
CA PHE A 276 41.94 -7.14 11.36
C PHE A 276 42.02 -6.20 10.15
N LYS A 277 42.43 -6.75 9.01
CA LYS A 277 42.60 -5.99 7.76
C LYS A 277 41.26 -5.89 7.01
N ILE A 278 40.72 -4.68 6.96
CA ILE A 278 39.59 -4.32 6.11
C ILE A 278 40.06 -4.26 4.65
N THR A 279 39.29 -4.87 3.76
CA THR A 279 39.47 -4.85 2.30
C THR A 279 38.22 -4.26 1.65
N ASP A 280 38.41 -3.42 0.63
CA ASP A 280 37.34 -2.81 -0.16
C ASP A 280 36.23 -2.13 0.66
N PRO A 281 36.57 -1.21 1.59
CA PRO A 281 35.55 -0.51 2.35
C PRO A 281 34.77 0.48 1.48
N VAL A 282 33.45 0.39 1.55
CA VAL A 282 32.47 1.24 0.87
C VAL A 282 31.55 1.82 1.93
N LEU A 283 31.61 3.14 2.11
CA LEU A 283 30.69 3.84 3.00
C LEU A 283 29.45 4.31 2.23
N PHE A 284 28.29 3.88 2.69
CA PHE A 284 26.97 4.40 2.32
C PHE A 284 26.50 5.40 3.39
N PHE A 285 25.46 6.18 3.09
CA PHE A 285 24.92 7.19 4.00
C PHE A 285 24.62 6.69 5.42
N ASP A 286 24.20 5.42 5.57
CA ASP A 286 23.81 4.80 6.84
C ASP A 286 24.58 3.52 7.18
N ARG A 287 25.53 3.10 6.33
CA ARG A 287 26.15 1.77 6.44
C ARG A 287 27.57 1.75 5.90
N LEU A 288 28.50 1.18 6.65
CA LEU A 288 29.80 0.79 6.14
C LEU A 288 29.75 -0.67 5.67
N GLN A 289 29.99 -0.91 4.39
CA GLN A 289 30.21 -2.23 3.82
C GLN A 289 31.70 -2.44 3.62
N PHE A 290 32.22 -3.59 4.02
CA PHE A 290 33.61 -3.94 3.74
C PHE A 290 33.81 -5.46 3.72
N GLY A 291 34.84 -5.90 3.02
CA GLY A 291 35.40 -7.24 3.20
C GLY A 291 36.41 -7.22 4.35
N PHE A 292 36.61 -8.37 4.99
CA PHE A 292 37.72 -8.56 5.92
C PHE A 292 38.44 -9.85 5.54
N SER A 293 39.76 -9.85 5.77
CA SER A 293 40.59 -11.04 5.65
C SER A 293 41.18 -11.35 7.02
N GLY A 294 40.88 -12.55 7.55
CA GLY A 294 41.35 -13.00 8.87
C GLY A 294 40.24 -13.48 9.81
N ASN A 295 40.63 -13.87 11.03
CA ASN A 295 39.71 -14.32 12.07
C ASN A 295 39.14 -13.11 12.82
N LEU A 296 37.81 -12.99 12.87
CA LEU A 296 37.11 -11.95 13.63
C LEU A 296 37.06 -12.36 15.11
N ASN A 297 37.94 -11.80 15.94
CA ASN A 297 37.96 -12.01 17.38
C ASN A 297 37.79 -10.66 18.10
N VAL A 298 36.61 -10.05 17.94
CA VAL A 298 36.28 -8.77 18.60
C VAL A 298 35.19 -9.00 19.64
N PRO A 299 35.41 -8.61 20.91
CA PRO A 299 34.34 -8.53 21.88
C PRO A 299 33.45 -7.34 21.50
N PHE A 300 32.28 -7.59 20.92
CA PHE A 300 31.29 -6.54 20.66
C PHE A 300 30.09 -6.67 21.59
N LYS A 301 29.58 -5.53 22.07
CA LYS A 301 28.23 -5.41 22.63
C LYS A 301 27.40 -4.64 21.60
N GLY A 302 26.48 -5.33 20.92
CA GLY A 302 25.63 -4.75 19.89
C GLY A 302 24.90 -5.84 19.08
N HIS A 303 23.95 -5.44 18.25
CA HIS A 303 23.24 -6.37 17.36
C HIS A 303 24.00 -6.52 16.04
N LEU A 304 24.51 -7.73 15.76
CA LEU A 304 25.15 -8.06 14.50
C LEU A 304 24.12 -8.61 13.51
N LYS A 305 23.82 -7.88 12.44
CA LYS A 305 22.96 -8.37 11.35
C LYS A 305 23.82 -8.90 10.20
N LEU A 306 23.89 -10.22 10.08
CA LEU A 306 24.49 -10.90 8.94
C LEU A 306 23.45 -11.03 7.83
N VAL A 307 23.69 -10.41 6.67
CA VAL A 307 22.80 -10.53 5.51
C VAL A 307 23.53 -11.30 4.42
N GLN A 308 23.15 -12.56 4.23
CA GLN A 308 23.66 -13.37 3.13
C GLN A 308 22.86 -13.05 1.87
N ARG A 309 23.49 -12.45 0.85
CA ARG A 309 22.83 -12.27 -0.46
C ARG A 309 22.70 -13.61 -1.17
N ARG A 310 21.54 -14.26 -1.06
CA ARG A 310 21.01 -15.13 -2.12
C ARG A 310 19.57 -14.74 -2.43
N ARG A 311 19.26 -14.59 -3.72
CA ARG A 311 17.89 -14.73 -4.22
C ARG A 311 17.53 -16.20 -4.07
N LEU A 312 16.62 -16.52 -3.16
CA LEU A 312 15.62 -17.59 -3.17
C LEU A 312 15.09 -17.75 -1.74
N ALA A 313 13.84 -17.33 -1.53
CA ALA A 313 13.04 -17.44 -0.30
C ALA A 313 13.66 -16.79 0.97
N ALA A 314 12.84 -16.01 1.66
CA ALA A 314 13.26 -15.22 2.81
C ALA A 314 13.58 -16.12 4.01
N ASP A 315 14.85 -16.20 4.39
CA ASP A 315 15.24 -16.49 5.77
C ASP A 315 15.92 -15.24 6.34
N ALA A 316 15.11 -14.43 7.02
CA ALA A 316 15.64 -13.45 7.96
C ALA A 316 16.07 -14.22 9.20
N ILE A 317 17.37 -14.43 9.39
CA ILE A 317 17.88 -14.87 10.69
C ILE A 317 17.74 -13.67 11.64
N VAL A 318 16.64 -13.65 12.38
CA VAL A 318 16.46 -12.82 13.56
C VAL A 318 17.24 -13.50 14.67
N VAL A 319 18.35 -12.90 15.10
CA VAL A 319 19.08 -13.34 16.28
C VAL A 319 18.30 -12.82 17.49
N ASP A 320 17.37 -13.65 17.97
CA ASP A 320 16.61 -13.40 19.19
C ASP A 320 17.44 -13.77 20.43
N ASN A 321 17.08 -13.16 21.55
CA ASN A 321 17.89 -12.98 22.77
C ASN A 321 18.21 -14.25 23.58
N ASP A 322 17.91 -15.45 23.09
CA ASP A 322 18.01 -16.69 23.87
C ASP A 322 18.69 -17.83 23.10
N PHE A 323 19.98 -17.68 22.80
CA PHE A 323 20.83 -18.83 22.47
C PHE A 323 21.43 -19.46 23.74
N LYS A 324 20.64 -20.28 24.43
CA LYS A 324 21.14 -21.28 25.38
C LYS A 324 21.60 -22.54 24.63
N SER A 325 22.73 -22.49 23.92
CA SER A 325 23.60 -23.67 23.67
C SER A 325 24.70 -23.38 22.65
N SER A 326 25.77 -22.72 23.08
CA SER A 326 27.18 -23.00 22.75
C SER A 326 28.03 -21.94 23.46
N ALA A 327 29.13 -22.39 24.05
CA ALA A 327 29.76 -21.78 25.22
C ALA A 327 30.17 -20.30 25.05
N ILE A 328 29.43 -19.41 25.70
CA ILE A 328 29.96 -18.13 26.18
C ILE A 328 30.93 -18.47 27.30
N VAL A 329 32.23 -18.43 27.03
CA VAL A 329 33.23 -18.43 28.11
C VAL A 329 33.32 -17.00 28.62
N ASN A 330 32.65 -16.72 29.74
CA ASN A 330 32.83 -15.48 30.46
C ASN A 330 34.17 -15.54 31.20
N GLN A 331 35.19 -14.84 30.68
CA GLN A 331 36.39 -14.48 31.44
C GLN A 331 36.35 -12.98 31.74
N GLY A 332 35.78 -12.62 32.90
CA GLY A 332 35.70 -11.24 33.37
C GLY A 332 34.75 -10.35 32.56
N ASN A 333 35.02 -9.03 32.53
CA ASN A 333 34.18 -7.99 31.90
C ASN A 333 34.17 -8.00 30.35
N GLN A 334 34.65 -9.07 29.71
CA GLN A 334 34.72 -9.19 28.25
C GLN A 334 33.89 -10.38 27.76
N SER A 335 32.96 -10.10 26.85
CA SER A 335 32.23 -11.12 26.10
C SER A 335 33.01 -11.41 24.82
N VAL A 336 33.73 -12.54 24.78
CA VAL A 336 34.49 -12.98 23.60
C VAL A 336 33.61 -13.87 22.73
N LEU A 337 33.30 -13.44 21.51
CA LEU A 337 32.71 -14.31 20.48
C LEU A 337 33.83 -15.10 19.81
N SER A 338 34.08 -16.30 20.31
CA SER A 338 35.05 -17.23 19.71
C SER A 338 34.33 -18.13 18.70
N PHE A 339 34.50 -17.87 17.41
CA PHE A 339 34.07 -18.80 16.35
C PHE A 339 35.05 -19.97 16.26
N ASN A 340 35.09 -20.83 17.28
CA ASN A 340 35.75 -22.12 17.13
C ASN A 340 34.86 -23.01 16.26
N THR A 341 35.19 -23.02 14.97
CA THR A 341 34.66 -23.87 13.91
C THR A 341 33.26 -23.55 13.40
N PHE A 342 33.15 -22.59 12.49
CA PHE A 342 32.15 -22.70 11.42
C PHE A 342 32.64 -23.77 10.43
N ARG A 343 32.36 -25.05 10.69
CA ARG A 343 32.51 -26.09 9.65
C ARG A 343 31.36 -25.94 8.65
N ALA A 344 31.48 -24.97 7.74
CA ALA A 344 30.87 -25.17 6.44
C ALA A 344 31.60 -26.38 5.82
N GLY A 345 30.87 -27.47 5.56
CA GLY A 345 31.41 -28.60 4.81
C GLY A 345 32.06 -28.12 3.50
N PRO A 346 32.92 -28.93 2.86
CA PRO A 346 33.74 -28.49 1.73
C PRO A 346 32.86 -27.97 0.57
N LEU A 347 32.66 -26.67 0.53
CA LEU A 347 31.98 -25.97 -0.55
C LEU A 347 33.03 -25.69 -1.63
N LYS A 348 33.08 -26.56 -2.62
CA LYS A 348 33.85 -26.37 -3.86
C LYS A 348 33.19 -25.27 -4.71
N SER A 349 33.39 -24.00 -4.37
CA SER A 349 33.32 -22.91 -5.35
C SER A 349 33.94 -21.63 -4.78
N SER A 350 34.82 -21.03 -5.57
CA SER A 350 35.53 -19.77 -5.31
C SER A 350 34.60 -18.61 -4.95
N LEU A 351 35.00 -17.85 -3.92
CA LEU A 351 34.50 -16.54 -3.49
C LEU A 351 33.08 -16.53 -2.89
N HIS A 352 33.00 -16.80 -1.59
CA HIS A 352 31.89 -16.36 -0.75
C HIS A 352 32.33 -15.10 -0.01
N TYR A 353 31.62 -13.99 -0.21
CA TYR A 353 31.80 -12.77 0.57
C TYR A 353 30.70 -12.68 1.62
N VAL A 354 31.09 -12.58 2.88
CA VAL A 354 30.18 -12.26 3.98
C VAL A 354 30.06 -10.74 4.04
N THR A 355 28.87 -10.21 3.78
CA THR A 355 28.61 -8.78 3.98
C THR A 355 28.24 -8.56 5.43
N LEU A 356 29.20 -8.18 6.27
CA LEU A 356 28.91 -7.60 7.57
C LEU A 356 28.39 -6.18 7.34
N SER A 357 27.16 -5.90 7.81
CA SER A 357 26.64 -4.54 7.89
C SER A 357 26.69 -4.14 9.36
N LEU A 358 27.79 -3.49 9.77
CA LEU A 358 27.86 -2.89 11.09
C LEU A 358 27.14 -1.55 11.03
N GLY A 359 26.02 -1.44 11.72
CA GLY A 359 25.48 -0.14 12.11
C GLY A 359 26.40 0.43 13.16
N LEU A 360 27.53 1.01 12.74
CA LEU A 360 28.38 1.76 13.63
C LEU A 360 27.66 3.08 13.88
N ASP A 361 27.12 3.26 15.08
CA ASP A 361 26.84 4.60 15.57
C ASP A 361 28.19 5.30 15.76
N LEU A 362 28.65 5.98 14.71
CA LEU A 362 29.92 6.69 14.69
C LEU A 362 29.95 7.84 15.71
N SER A 363 28.81 8.19 16.33
CA SER A 363 28.79 9.11 17.46
C SER A 363 29.58 8.54 18.66
N GLU A 364 29.60 7.22 18.88
CA GLU A 364 30.40 6.59 19.95
C GLU A 364 31.92 6.68 19.68
N LEU A 365 32.35 6.59 18.42
CA LEU A 365 33.76 6.82 18.04
C LEU A 365 34.15 8.31 18.21
N SER A 366 33.18 9.23 18.14
CA SER A 366 33.42 10.67 18.35
C SER A 366 33.42 11.09 19.83
N LYS A 367 32.91 10.29 20.77
CA LYS A 367 32.83 10.62 22.21
C LYS A 367 34.19 10.67 22.94
N SER A 368 35.30 10.39 22.25
CA SER A 368 36.65 10.72 22.74
C SER A 368 37.01 12.21 22.56
N ILE A 369 36.16 13.02 21.94
CA ILE A 369 36.39 14.44 21.68
C ILE A 369 35.08 15.22 21.93
N VAL A 370 35.22 16.45 22.43
CA VAL A 370 34.29 17.22 23.25
C VAL A 370 32.97 17.69 22.60
N ASN A 371 31.88 17.56 23.38
CA ASN A 371 30.58 18.26 23.47
C ASN A 371 29.49 18.07 22.38
N PRO A 372 28.32 17.49 22.72
CA PRO A 372 27.17 17.40 21.83
C PRO A 372 26.05 18.37 22.24
N ASP A 373 25.75 19.36 21.41
CA ASP A 373 24.43 19.99 21.42
C ASP A 373 24.03 20.40 19.99
N ALA A 374 22.76 20.13 19.68
CA ALA A 374 22.05 20.37 18.43
C ALA A 374 22.19 19.30 17.31
N LEU A 375 21.45 18.20 17.47
CA LEU A 375 20.98 17.38 16.34
C LEU A 375 19.45 17.32 16.36
N LYS A 376 18.81 18.00 15.41
CA LYS A 376 17.41 17.77 15.03
C LYS A 376 17.39 16.77 13.87
N LEU A 377 16.67 15.67 14.07
CA LEU A 377 16.45 14.61 13.07
C LEU A 377 15.58 15.12 11.91
N ILE A 378 15.97 14.80 10.67
CA ILE A 378 15.13 14.93 9.46
C ILE A 378 15.00 13.53 8.83
N ASN A 379 13.77 13.15 8.48
CA ASN A 379 13.41 11.85 7.90
C ASN A 379 13.90 11.71 6.43
N ASN A 380 14.02 10.47 5.97
CA ASN A 380 14.53 9.91 4.70
C ASN A 380 13.89 10.43 3.38
N GLN A 381 13.18 11.56 3.39
CA GLN A 381 12.66 12.16 2.15
C GLN A 381 12.92 13.67 2.02
N GLY A 382 13.63 14.30 2.96
CA GLY A 382 14.09 15.69 2.77
C GLY A 382 12.97 16.72 2.53
N GLN A 383 11.74 16.47 3.00
CA GLN A 383 10.67 17.45 2.99
C GLN A 383 10.48 18.07 4.38
N PRO A 384 10.30 19.41 4.50
CA PRO A 384 9.82 20.02 5.73
C PRO A 384 8.36 19.61 5.98
N LEU A 385 8.03 19.27 7.23
CA LEU A 385 6.65 19.14 7.68
C LEU A 385 6.00 20.52 7.63
N VAL A 386 5.16 20.75 6.62
CA VAL A 386 4.23 21.89 6.58
C VAL A 386 3.09 21.58 7.54
N SER A 387 2.96 22.38 8.59
CA SER A 387 1.72 22.46 9.37
C SER A 387 0.75 23.36 8.60
N ASP A 388 -0.30 22.77 8.03
CA ASP A 388 -1.43 23.51 7.47
C ASP A 388 -2.21 24.19 8.59
N THR A 389 -1.96 25.49 8.77
CA THR A 389 -2.87 26.43 9.42
C THR A 389 -2.85 27.74 8.67
N SER A 390 -3.85 27.97 7.81
CA SER A 390 -4.55 29.25 7.60
C SER A 390 -5.47 29.08 6.38
N ALA A 391 -6.78 29.03 6.57
CA ALA A 391 -7.67 30.18 6.67
C ALA A 391 -7.86 30.90 5.32
N TYR A 392 -9.02 30.62 4.71
CA TYR A 392 -9.68 31.49 3.74
C TYR A 392 -9.67 32.95 4.20
N PRO A 393 -9.52 33.92 3.28
CA PRO A 393 -10.27 35.15 3.37
C PRO A 393 -11.44 35.11 2.38
N GLN A 394 -12.62 35.41 2.91
CA GLN A 394 -13.72 35.98 2.16
C GLN A 394 -13.30 37.37 1.66
N GLN A 395 -13.39 37.61 0.35
CA GLN A 395 -14.23 38.63 -0.30
C GLN A 395 -13.98 38.62 -1.80
#